data_AF-W7SY58-F1
#
_entry.id   AF-W7SY58-F1
#
_cell.length_a   1.000
_cell.length_b   1.000
_cell.length_c   1.000
_cell.angle_alpha   90.00
_cell.angle_beta   90.00
_cell.angle_gamma   90.00
#
_symmetry.space_group_name_H-M   'P 1'
#
loop_
_entity.id
_entity.type
_entity.pdbx_description
1 polymer ?
#
loop_
_entity_poly.entity_id
_entity_poly.type
_entity_poly.pdbx_seq_one_letter_code
_entity_poly.pdbx_strand_id
1 'polypeptide(L)'
;MRIVTVSPDLRRTARVVMNDTEKAALWRQRMFEAETGMTRFLTERAGQAHVADWLRVRADIFIRLPDPGSADPTAWQRAFFFAQAVMEKFLVARYGEDALADWALANAESYRDVEPDHGGGTADTVGRIGRQAELYASDYEVVRSAPAGSSIVISHCAIWDYRERARRNGVPITLDSPCTYCTKAIAANVRAKGQVATHRLTTSGDSHGCRWDVVASEPDDTGRVE
;
A
#
# COMPACT_ATOMS: atom_id res chain seq x y z
N MET A 1 25.68 -15.60 -42.57
CA MET A 1 24.55 -14.80 -42.05
C MET A 1 23.91 -15.61 -40.93
N ARG A 2 24.33 -15.39 -39.67
CA ARG A 2 23.78 -16.09 -38.50
C ARG A 2 22.52 -15.35 -38.07
N ILE A 3 21.37 -16.02 -38.21
CA ILE A 3 20.12 -15.58 -37.60
C ILE A 3 20.33 -15.71 -36.09
N VAL A 4 20.47 -14.57 -35.41
CA VAL A 4 20.41 -14.50 -33.95
C VAL A 4 18.94 -14.65 -33.59
N THR A 5 18.55 -15.85 -33.17
CA THR A 5 17.27 -16.10 -32.53
C THR A 5 17.29 -15.34 -31.21
N VAL A 6 16.57 -14.22 -31.14
CA VAL A 6 16.32 -13.51 -29.88
C VAL A 6 15.48 -14.43 -29.00
N SER A 7 16.06 -14.94 -27.92
CA SER A 7 15.33 -15.75 -26.93
C SER A 7 14.11 -14.99 -26.42
N PRO A 8 12.94 -15.63 -26.30
CA PRO A 8 11.76 -14.99 -25.77
C PRO A 8 11.95 -14.77 -24.26
N ASP A 9 11.85 -13.50 -23.86
CA ASP A 9 11.25 -13.05 -22.61
C ASP A 9 11.71 -13.82 -21.35
N LEU A 10 12.88 -13.46 -20.79
CA LEU A 10 13.28 -13.87 -19.44
C LEU A 10 12.38 -13.14 -18.41
N ARG A 11 11.10 -13.54 -18.34
CA ARG A 11 10.21 -13.21 -17.24
C ARG A 11 10.77 -13.87 -15.99
N ARG A 12 11.48 -13.09 -15.17
CA ARG A 12 11.91 -13.59 -13.87
C ARG A 12 10.73 -13.43 -12.91
N THR A 13 9.99 -14.52 -12.71
CA THR A 13 9.01 -14.65 -11.64
C THR A 13 9.75 -14.82 -10.32
N ALA A 14 9.57 -13.89 -9.40
CA ALA A 14 10.18 -13.96 -8.08
C ALA A 14 9.15 -13.65 -6.98
N ARG A 15 9.19 -14.42 -5.90
CA ARG A 15 8.58 -14.00 -4.62
C ARG A 15 9.60 -13.20 -3.83
N VAL A 16 9.10 -12.26 -3.04
CA VAL A 16 9.87 -11.62 -1.98
C VAL A 16 9.75 -12.49 -0.73
N VAL A 17 10.87 -12.80 -0.09
CA VAL A 17 10.87 -13.51 1.20
C VAL A 17 11.36 -12.53 2.24
N MET A 18 10.57 -12.34 3.31
CA MET A 18 10.95 -11.48 4.42
C MET A 18 11.02 -12.29 5.72
N ASN A 19 12.11 -12.11 6.46
CA ASN A 19 12.21 -12.57 7.83
C ASN A 19 11.36 -11.69 8.78
N ASP A 20 11.25 -12.11 10.04
CA ASP A 20 10.40 -11.43 11.03
C ASP A 20 10.84 -10.00 11.33
N THR A 21 12.15 -9.73 11.32
CA THR A 21 12.70 -8.38 11.50
C THR A 21 12.31 -7.47 10.33
N GLU A 22 12.39 -7.95 9.09
CA GLU A 22 11.98 -7.23 7.89
C GLU A 22 10.47 -6.97 7.89
N LYS A 23 9.66 -7.96 8.29
CA LYS A 23 8.21 -7.82 8.45
C LYS A 23 7.87 -6.78 9.52
N ALA A 24 8.50 -6.85 10.70
CA ALA A 24 8.30 -5.88 11.77
C ALA A 24 8.70 -4.47 11.34
N ALA A 25 9.83 -4.32 10.62
CA ALA A 25 10.27 -3.04 10.07
C ALA A 25 9.26 -2.46 9.07
N LEU A 26 8.75 -3.29 8.16
CA LEU A 26 7.74 -2.83 7.21
C LEU A 26 6.42 -2.46 7.89
N TRP A 27 5.98 -3.19 8.92
CA TRP A 27 4.81 -2.77 9.69
C TRP A 27 5.00 -1.43 10.39
N ARG A 28 6.18 -1.19 11.00
CA ARG A 28 6.52 0.10 11.59
C ARG A 28 6.48 1.22 10.57
N GLN A 29 7.11 1.03 9.42
CA GLN A 29 7.10 2.02 8.34
C GLN A 29 5.67 2.32 7.89
N ARG A 30 4.85 1.29 7.71
CA ARG A 30 3.45 1.47 7.30
C ARG A 30 2.59 2.17 8.35
N MET A 31 2.83 1.89 9.63
CA MET A 31 2.19 2.64 10.72
C MET A 31 2.56 4.13 10.63
N PHE A 32 3.84 4.42 10.44
CA PHE A 32 4.33 5.79 10.27
C PHE A 32 3.72 6.49 9.05
N GLU A 33 3.69 5.82 7.89
CA GLU A 33 3.06 6.30 6.66
C GLU A 33 1.59 6.67 6.90
N ALA A 34 0.83 5.80 7.54
CA ALA A 34 -0.61 5.97 7.75
C ALA A 34 -0.94 7.09 8.75
N GLU A 35 -0.21 7.16 9.88
CA GLU A 35 -0.42 8.20 10.89
C GLU A 35 0.04 9.57 10.39
N THR A 36 1.20 9.65 9.75
CA THR A 36 1.72 10.92 9.22
C THR A 36 0.83 11.45 8.11
N GLY A 37 0.37 10.59 7.19
CA GLY A 37 -0.56 11.02 6.15
C GLY A 37 -1.95 11.38 6.71
N MET A 38 -2.39 10.77 7.81
CA MET A 38 -3.61 11.22 8.51
C MET A 38 -3.44 12.61 9.11
N THR A 39 -2.33 12.86 9.81
CA THR A 39 -2.01 14.18 10.35
C THR A 39 -1.93 15.23 9.22
N ARG A 40 -1.27 14.89 8.10
CA ARG A 40 -1.19 15.76 6.92
C ARG A 40 -2.56 16.08 6.34
N PHE A 41 -3.39 15.06 6.09
CA PHE A 41 -4.75 15.23 5.59
C PHE A 41 -5.56 16.21 6.46
N LEU A 42 -5.47 16.09 7.78
CA LEU A 42 -6.18 17.00 8.69
C LEU A 42 -5.63 18.42 8.65
N THR A 43 -4.31 18.60 8.57
CA THR A 43 -3.73 19.94 8.47
C THR A 43 -4.09 20.66 7.17
N GLU A 44 -4.23 19.92 6.07
CA GLU A 44 -4.55 20.49 4.75
C GLU A 44 -6.05 20.75 4.56
N ARG A 45 -6.94 19.91 5.13
CA ARG A 45 -8.38 19.96 4.86
C ARG A 45 -9.24 20.50 6.00
N ALA A 46 -8.89 20.23 7.25
CA ALA A 46 -9.86 20.31 8.35
C ALA A 46 -9.95 21.68 9.03
N GLY A 47 -8.98 22.57 8.84
CA GLY A 47 -8.79 23.69 9.77
C GLY A 47 -8.68 23.16 11.21
N GLN A 48 -8.77 24.00 12.23
CA GLN A 48 -8.62 23.54 13.63
C GLN A 48 -9.78 22.62 14.12
N ALA A 49 -10.81 22.36 13.30
CA ALA A 49 -11.91 21.50 13.68
C ALA A 49 -11.41 20.04 13.85
N HIS A 50 -11.76 19.43 14.98
CA HIS A 50 -11.43 18.04 15.34
C HIS A 50 -9.98 17.73 15.72
N VAL A 51 -9.11 18.73 15.91
CA VAL A 51 -7.74 18.51 16.41
C VAL A 51 -7.75 17.76 17.75
N ALA A 52 -8.59 18.19 18.70
CA ALA A 52 -8.69 17.52 20.00
C ALA A 52 -9.16 16.06 19.89
N ASP A 53 -10.09 15.76 18.98
CA ASP A 53 -10.56 14.39 18.75
C ASP A 53 -9.47 13.54 18.08
N TRP A 54 -8.74 14.10 17.12
CA TRP A 54 -7.61 13.44 16.49
C TRP A 54 -6.52 13.12 17.52
N LEU A 55 -6.18 14.06 18.40
CA LEU A 55 -5.21 13.83 19.47
C LEU A 55 -5.61 12.66 20.39
N ARG A 56 -6.90 12.48 20.68
CA ARG A 56 -7.39 11.32 21.44
C ARG A 56 -7.21 10.01 20.66
N VAL A 57 -7.60 9.98 19.38
CA VAL A 57 -7.40 8.80 18.53
C VAL A 57 -5.91 8.45 18.42
N ARG A 58 -5.05 9.46 18.25
CA ARG A 58 -3.60 9.29 18.16
C ARG A 58 -3.02 8.73 19.46
N ALA A 59 -3.45 9.23 20.61
CA ALA A 59 -3.05 8.69 21.91
C ALA A 59 -3.46 7.21 22.06
N ASP A 60 -4.66 6.85 21.61
CA ASP A 60 -5.14 5.46 21.60
C ASP A 60 -4.32 4.55 20.69
N ILE A 61 -3.85 5.06 19.55
CA ILE A 61 -2.93 4.33 18.67
C ILE A 61 -1.60 4.11 19.39
N PHE A 62 -1.03 5.17 19.97
CA PHE A 62 0.31 5.15 20.55
C PHE A 62 0.44 4.27 21.79
N ILE A 63 -0.57 4.23 22.66
CA ILE A 63 -0.55 3.33 23.84
C ILE A 63 -0.60 1.84 23.45
N ARG A 64 -0.95 1.52 22.20
CA ARG A 64 -1.05 0.15 21.68
C ARG A 64 0.13 -0.25 20.80
N LEU A 65 1.11 0.65 20.60
CA LEU A 65 2.32 0.30 19.87
C LEU A 65 3.15 -0.71 20.66
N PRO A 66 3.74 -1.72 20.00
CA PRO A 66 4.76 -2.56 20.62
C PRO A 66 5.98 -1.73 21.02
N ASP A 67 6.87 -2.32 21.82
CA ASP A 67 8.21 -1.75 22.05
C ASP A 67 8.90 -1.45 20.70
N PRO A 68 9.52 -0.27 20.51
CA PRO A 68 10.16 0.10 19.25
C PRO A 68 11.22 -0.89 18.76
N GLY A 69 11.93 -1.55 19.68
CA GLY A 69 12.94 -2.56 19.39
C GLY A 69 12.36 -3.96 19.14
N SER A 70 11.06 -4.16 19.31
CA SER A 70 10.41 -5.45 19.09
C SER A 70 10.51 -5.88 17.63
N ALA A 71 11.03 -7.09 17.43
CA ALA A 71 11.05 -7.79 16.15
C ALA A 71 9.82 -8.70 15.96
N ASP A 72 8.80 -8.63 16.82
CA ASP A 72 7.57 -9.43 16.67
C ASP A 72 6.64 -8.82 15.59
N PRO A 73 6.57 -9.41 14.37
CA PRO A 73 5.73 -8.88 13.31
C PRO A 73 4.25 -8.98 13.63
N THR A 74 3.83 -9.92 14.49
CA THR A 74 2.43 -10.13 14.84
C THR A 74 1.93 -9.02 15.77
N ALA A 75 2.76 -8.59 16.74
CA ALA A 75 2.44 -7.43 17.57
C ALA A 75 2.29 -6.15 16.75
N TRP A 76 3.21 -5.91 15.82
CA TRP A 76 3.14 -4.76 14.93
C TRP A 76 1.95 -4.81 13.97
N GLN A 77 1.61 -5.99 13.43
CA GLN A 77 0.42 -6.19 12.61
C GLN A 77 -0.87 -5.84 13.36
N ARG A 78 -1.02 -6.33 14.60
CA ARG A 78 -2.21 -6.04 15.42
C ARG A 78 -2.35 -4.54 15.68
N ALA A 79 -1.26 -3.87 16.04
CA ALA A 79 -1.24 -2.43 16.24
C ALA A 79 -1.63 -1.69 14.95
N PHE A 80 -1.06 -2.06 13.81
CA PHE A 80 -1.38 -1.47 12.51
C PHE A 80 -2.85 -1.61 12.14
N PHE A 81 -3.44 -2.80 12.28
CA PHE A 81 -4.85 -3.00 11.96
C PHE A 81 -5.78 -2.23 12.90
N PHE A 82 -5.46 -2.15 14.19
CA PHE A 82 -6.18 -1.28 15.11
C PHE A 82 -6.13 0.18 14.65
N ALA A 83 -4.92 0.69 14.37
CA ALA A 83 -4.71 2.07 13.95
C ALA A 83 -5.46 2.39 12.66
N GLN A 84 -5.35 1.52 11.65
CA GLN A 84 -6.05 1.66 10.38
C GLN A 84 -7.57 1.73 10.61
N ALA A 85 -8.14 0.84 11.43
CA ALA A 85 -9.58 0.83 11.70
C ALA A 85 -10.06 2.11 12.40
N VAL A 86 -9.32 2.62 13.40
CA VAL A 86 -9.73 3.85 14.09
C VAL A 86 -9.54 5.11 13.23
N MET A 87 -8.52 5.14 12.36
CA MET A 87 -8.34 6.22 11.38
C MET A 87 -9.44 6.20 10.31
N GLU A 88 -9.74 5.03 9.73
CA GLU A 88 -10.85 4.85 8.79
C GLU A 88 -12.17 5.29 9.41
N LYS A 89 -12.46 4.86 10.65
CA LYS A 89 -13.67 5.28 11.38
C LYS A 89 -13.71 6.79 11.62
N PHE A 90 -12.59 7.40 12.02
CA PHE A 90 -12.51 8.84 12.25
C PHE A 90 -12.83 9.63 10.98
N LEU A 91 -12.23 9.22 9.85
CA LEU A 91 -12.39 9.88 8.56
C LEU A 91 -13.83 9.76 8.04
N VAL A 92 -14.34 8.52 7.95
CA VAL A 92 -15.68 8.26 7.39
C VAL A 92 -16.76 8.97 8.21
N ALA A 93 -16.65 8.97 9.54
CA ALA A 93 -17.64 9.62 10.40
C ALA A 93 -17.68 11.16 10.26
N ARG A 94 -16.61 11.80 9.76
CA ARG A 94 -16.50 13.27 9.70
C ARG A 94 -16.55 13.84 8.29
N TYR A 95 -16.03 13.07 7.33
CA TYR A 95 -15.80 13.56 5.96
C TYR A 95 -16.40 12.63 4.90
N GLY A 96 -17.06 11.54 5.30
CA GLY A 96 -17.60 10.53 4.38
C GLY A 96 -16.52 9.61 3.80
N GLU A 97 -16.94 8.62 3.03
CA GLU A 97 -16.05 7.61 2.43
C GLU A 97 -15.10 8.20 1.37
N ASP A 98 -15.49 9.28 0.70
CA ASP A 98 -14.68 9.91 -0.34
C ASP A 98 -13.35 10.45 0.21
N ALA A 99 -13.33 10.85 1.48
CA ALA A 99 -12.12 11.32 2.17
C ALA A 99 -11.01 10.26 2.25
N LEU A 100 -11.34 8.97 2.09
CA LEU A 100 -10.35 7.90 2.05
C LEU A 100 -9.41 8.04 0.84
N ALA A 101 -9.89 8.60 -0.28
CA ALA A 101 -9.04 8.84 -1.45
C ALA A 101 -7.98 9.91 -1.15
N ASP A 102 -8.39 11.00 -0.51
CA ASP A 102 -7.52 12.11 -0.14
C ASP A 102 -6.52 11.71 0.95
N TRP A 103 -6.95 10.90 1.91
CA TRP A 103 -6.04 10.30 2.88
C TRP A 103 -5.02 9.36 2.20
N ALA A 104 -5.43 8.60 1.18
CA ALA A 104 -4.50 7.77 0.41
C ALA A 104 -3.43 8.62 -0.30
N LEU A 105 -3.79 9.79 -0.82
CA LEU A 105 -2.84 10.74 -1.41
C LEU A 105 -1.88 11.31 -0.35
N ALA A 106 -2.39 11.72 0.81
CA ALA A 106 -1.55 12.21 1.91
C ALA A 106 -0.59 11.14 2.46
N ASN A 107 -1.04 9.89 2.54
CA ASN A 107 -0.19 8.75 2.88
C ASN A 107 0.91 8.51 1.83
N ALA A 108 0.58 8.69 0.54
CA ALA A 108 1.52 8.50 -0.54
C ALA A 108 2.67 9.51 -0.54
N GLU A 109 2.42 10.74 -0.06
CA GLU A 109 3.48 11.73 0.20
C GLU A 109 4.44 11.24 1.29
N SER A 110 3.92 10.73 2.41
CA SER A 110 4.76 10.16 3.47
C SER A 110 5.54 8.94 2.97
N TYR A 111 4.89 8.08 2.18
CA TYR A 111 5.52 6.95 1.51
C TYR A 111 6.66 7.38 0.57
N ARG A 112 6.48 8.44 -0.22
CA ARG A 112 7.53 8.95 -1.11
C ARG A 112 8.79 9.29 -0.32
N ASP A 113 8.62 9.93 0.82
CA ASP A 113 9.69 10.47 1.65
C ASP A 113 10.43 9.38 2.46
N VAL A 114 9.75 8.30 2.87
CA VAL A 114 10.36 7.25 3.71
C VAL A 114 10.71 5.96 2.97
N GLU A 115 10.08 5.67 1.83
CA GLU A 115 10.41 4.48 1.05
C GLU A 115 11.72 4.72 0.28
N PRO A 116 12.77 3.91 0.52
CA PRO A 116 14.03 4.06 -0.18
C PRO A 116 13.88 3.88 -1.69
N ASP A 117 14.65 4.65 -2.45
CA ASP A 117 14.91 4.37 -3.86
C ASP A 117 16.18 3.52 -3.96
N HIS A 118 16.10 2.38 -4.62
CA HIS A 118 17.23 1.48 -4.84
C HIS A 118 17.79 1.59 -6.27
N GLY A 119 17.31 2.56 -7.06
CA GLY A 119 17.70 2.77 -8.46
C GLY A 119 17.07 1.75 -9.42
N GLY A 120 16.10 0.95 -8.96
CA GLY A 120 15.41 -0.08 -9.75
C GLY A 120 14.17 0.43 -10.50
N GLY A 121 13.79 1.69 -10.34
CA GLY A 121 12.65 2.30 -11.03
C GLY A 121 11.34 1.58 -10.73
N THR A 122 10.63 1.12 -11.77
CA THR A 122 9.35 0.40 -11.59
C THR A 122 9.50 -0.92 -10.82
N ALA A 123 10.70 -1.53 -10.85
CA ALA A 123 10.97 -2.78 -10.14
C ALA A 123 10.98 -2.59 -8.62
N ASP A 124 11.40 -1.41 -8.12
CA ASP A 124 11.39 -1.09 -6.69
C ASP A 124 9.96 -0.89 -6.19
N THR A 125 9.13 -0.17 -6.95
CA THR A 125 7.71 0.02 -6.67
C THR A 125 6.97 -1.32 -6.63
N VAL A 126 7.14 -2.17 -7.64
CA VAL A 126 6.51 -3.49 -7.66
C VAL A 126 7.10 -4.40 -6.58
N GLY A 127 8.39 -4.30 -6.28
CA GLY A 127 9.03 -4.97 -5.16
C GLY A 127 8.40 -4.58 -3.82
N ARG A 128 8.05 -3.32 -3.63
CA ARG A 128 7.35 -2.82 -2.45
C ARG A 128 5.92 -3.33 -2.34
N ILE A 129 5.19 -3.45 -3.46
CA ILE A 129 3.86 -4.10 -3.48
C ILE A 129 4.02 -5.59 -3.12
N GLY A 130 5.05 -6.27 -3.64
CA GLY A 130 5.38 -7.66 -3.29
C GLY A 130 5.69 -7.84 -1.81
N ARG A 131 6.51 -6.96 -1.22
CA ARG A 131 6.75 -6.92 0.23
C ARG A 131 5.46 -6.76 1.03
N GLN A 132 4.54 -5.91 0.57
CA GLN A 132 3.22 -5.78 1.21
C GLN A 132 2.40 -7.07 1.10
N ALA A 133 2.35 -7.69 -0.08
CA ALA A 133 1.63 -8.95 -0.27
C ALA A 133 2.18 -10.05 0.65
N GLU A 134 3.52 -10.17 0.74
CA GLU A 134 4.20 -11.08 1.66
C GLU A 134 3.90 -10.76 3.14
N LEU A 135 3.86 -9.48 3.51
CA LEU A 135 3.54 -9.02 4.86
C LEU A 135 2.15 -9.49 5.32
N TYR A 136 1.22 -9.60 4.37
CA TYR A 136 -0.14 -10.08 4.61
C TYR A 136 -0.28 -11.60 4.49
N ALA A 137 0.75 -12.32 4.06
CA ALA A 137 0.69 -13.73 3.66
C ALA A 137 -0.28 -13.98 2.48
N SER A 138 -0.34 -13.05 1.52
CA SER A 138 -1.05 -13.22 0.25
C SER A 138 -0.28 -14.16 -0.69
N ASP A 139 -0.98 -14.79 -1.63
CA ASP A 139 -0.31 -15.47 -2.74
C ASP A 139 -0.11 -14.54 -3.91
N TYR A 140 1.14 -14.43 -4.36
CA TYR A 140 1.51 -13.52 -5.43
C TYR A 140 2.77 -13.96 -6.20
N GLU A 141 2.94 -13.36 -7.37
CA GLU A 141 4.10 -13.48 -8.24
C GLU A 141 4.49 -12.11 -8.79
N VAL A 142 5.76 -11.73 -8.63
CA VAL A 142 6.30 -10.54 -9.30
C VAL A 142 6.76 -10.94 -10.69
N VAL A 143 6.19 -10.31 -11.71
CA VAL A 143 6.56 -10.47 -13.11
C VAL A 143 7.37 -9.25 -13.53
N ARG A 144 8.70 -9.38 -13.59
CA ARG A 144 9.57 -8.31 -14.09
C ARG A 144 9.67 -8.42 -15.61
N SER A 145 9.23 -7.38 -16.31
CA SER A 145 9.56 -7.15 -17.71
C SER A 145 10.67 -6.09 -17.75
N ALA A 146 11.53 -6.12 -18.76
CA ALA A 146 12.65 -5.19 -18.95
C ALA A 146 12.15 -3.71 -19.10
N PRO A 147 13.02 -2.69 -19.29
CA PRO A 147 12.93 -1.35 -18.66
C PRO A 147 11.66 -0.50 -18.85
N ALA A 148 10.70 -0.93 -19.67
CA ALA A 148 9.42 -0.28 -19.89
C ALA A 148 8.37 -0.49 -18.77
N GLY A 149 8.47 -1.57 -17.97
CA GLY A 149 7.47 -1.80 -16.92
C GLY A 149 7.62 -3.10 -16.12
N SER A 150 7.12 -3.05 -14.89
CA SER A 150 7.10 -4.17 -13.93
C SER A 150 5.67 -4.48 -13.51
N SER A 151 5.38 -5.74 -13.23
CA SER A 151 4.03 -6.18 -12.85
C SER A 151 4.04 -7.12 -11.66
N ILE A 152 2.92 -7.20 -10.96
CA ILE A 152 2.68 -8.19 -9.91
C ILE A 152 1.26 -8.74 -10.05
N VAL A 153 1.13 -10.05 -9.87
CA VAL A 153 -0.15 -10.76 -9.82
C VAL A 153 -0.32 -11.28 -8.40
N ILE A 154 -1.37 -10.85 -7.71
CA ILE A 154 -1.83 -11.40 -6.44
C ILE A 154 -2.99 -12.35 -6.78
N SER A 155 -2.75 -13.66 -6.68
CA SER A 155 -3.75 -14.70 -6.97
C SER A 155 -4.71 -14.92 -5.81
N HIS A 156 -4.26 -14.67 -4.57
CA HIS A 156 -5.07 -14.72 -3.36
C HIS A 156 -4.68 -13.59 -2.40
N CYS A 157 -5.64 -12.74 -2.04
CA CYS A 157 -5.45 -11.56 -1.20
C CYS A 157 -5.82 -11.86 0.26
N ALA A 158 -4.83 -12.08 1.12
CA ALA A 158 -5.08 -12.39 2.54
C ALA A 158 -5.70 -11.22 3.33
N ILE A 159 -5.60 -9.97 2.82
CA ILE A 159 -6.33 -8.83 3.40
C ILE A 159 -7.84 -9.01 3.23
N TRP A 160 -8.26 -9.58 2.09
CA TRP A 160 -9.66 -9.87 1.83
C TRP A 160 -10.20 -10.84 2.88
N ASP A 161 -9.53 -11.97 3.05
CA ASP A 161 -9.87 -12.98 4.05
C ASP A 161 -9.93 -12.41 5.47
N TYR A 162 -8.94 -11.57 5.81
CA TYR A 162 -8.91 -10.89 7.10
C TYR A 162 -10.17 -10.03 7.31
N ARG A 163 -10.55 -9.21 6.32
CA ARG A 163 -11.73 -8.32 6.42
C ARG A 163 -13.04 -9.10 6.41
N GLU A 164 -13.16 -10.15 5.61
CA GLU A 164 -14.35 -11.02 5.63
C GLU A 164 -14.49 -11.78 6.94
N ARG A 165 -13.38 -12.25 7.52
CA ARG A 165 -13.40 -12.85 8.86
C ARG A 165 -13.82 -11.82 9.92
N ALA A 166 -13.32 -10.59 9.86
CA ALA A 166 -13.72 -9.53 10.76
C ALA A 166 -15.23 -9.21 10.65
N ARG A 167 -15.75 -9.10 9.42
CA ARG A 167 -17.19 -8.89 9.16
C ARG A 167 -18.05 -10.03 9.72
N ARG A 168 -17.65 -11.28 9.48
CA ARG A 168 -18.34 -12.47 10.04
C ARG A 168 -18.34 -12.48 11.57
N ASN A 169 -17.33 -11.90 12.19
CA ASN A 169 -17.23 -11.75 13.64
C ASN A 169 -17.96 -10.50 14.18
N GLY A 170 -18.75 -9.82 13.35
CA GLY A 170 -19.55 -8.66 13.77
C GLY A 170 -18.75 -7.36 13.92
N VAL A 171 -17.50 -7.30 13.43
CA VAL A 171 -16.74 -6.04 13.40
C VAL A 171 -17.39 -5.13 12.36
N PRO A 172 -17.82 -3.91 12.73
CA PRO A 172 -18.32 -2.93 11.76
C PRO A 172 -17.20 -2.57 10.78
N ILE A 173 -17.33 -3.00 9.53
CA ILE A 173 -16.42 -2.63 8.44
C ILE A 173 -17.05 -1.46 7.69
N THR A 174 -16.31 -0.36 7.60
CA THR A 174 -16.75 0.89 6.95
C THR A 174 -16.76 0.83 5.43
N LEU A 175 -16.11 -0.17 4.83
CA LEU A 175 -15.98 -0.33 3.39
C LEU A 175 -16.70 -1.59 2.90
N ASP A 176 -17.44 -1.48 1.81
CA ASP A 176 -18.08 -2.62 1.16
C ASP A 176 -17.05 -3.68 0.71
N SER A 177 -15.91 -3.22 0.19
CA SER A 177 -14.83 -4.08 -0.26
C SER A 177 -13.47 -3.62 0.27
N PRO A 178 -12.57 -4.56 0.64
CA PRO A 178 -11.17 -4.26 0.91
C PRO A 178 -10.50 -3.46 -0.21
N CYS A 179 -10.89 -3.73 -1.46
CA CYS A 179 -10.27 -3.18 -2.66
C CYS A 179 -10.53 -1.67 -2.81
N THR A 180 -11.64 -1.14 -2.29
CA THR A 180 -12.05 0.27 -2.44
C THR A 180 -10.97 1.24 -1.97
N TYR A 181 -10.28 0.92 -0.87
CA TYR A 181 -9.16 1.72 -0.38
C TYR A 181 -7.81 1.24 -0.94
N CYS A 182 -7.58 -0.07 -1.02
CA CYS A 182 -6.29 -0.61 -1.46
C CYS A 182 -5.91 -0.15 -2.88
N THR A 183 -6.85 -0.10 -3.82
CA THR A 183 -6.55 0.35 -5.19
C THR A 183 -6.19 1.83 -5.24
N LYS A 184 -6.88 2.67 -4.46
CA LYS A 184 -6.57 4.10 -4.34
C LYS A 184 -5.18 4.31 -3.72
N ALA A 185 -4.89 3.62 -2.62
CA ALA A 185 -3.63 3.72 -1.89
C ALA A 185 -2.43 3.25 -2.73
N ILE A 186 -2.52 2.09 -3.38
CA ILE A 186 -1.42 1.58 -4.22
C ILE A 186 -1.22 2.51 -5.42
N ALA A 187 -2.28 2.95 -6.09
CA ALA A 187 -2.16 3.89 -7.21
C ALA A 187 -1.56 5.24 -6.79
N ALA A 188 -1.91 5.74 -5.61
CA ALA A 188 -1.31 6.96 -5.05
C ALA A 188 0.19 6.79 -4.79
N ASN A 189 0.60 5.68 -4.17
CA ASN A 189 2.02 5.37 -3.92
C ASN A 189 2.83 5.30 -5.22
N VAL A 190 2.29 4.62 -6.25
CA VAL A 190 2.93 4.54 -7.57
C VAL A 190 3.12 5.94 -8.18
N ARG A 191 2.08 6.78 -8.14
CA ARG A 191 2.15 8.17 -8.64
C ARG A 191 3.14 9.02 -7.88
N ALA A 192 3.24 8.84 -6.55
CA ALA A 192 4.17 9.58 -5.72
C ALA A 192 5.65 9.27 -6.05
N LYS A 193 5.92 8.15 -6.72
CA LYS A 193 7.23 7.80 -7.30
C LYS A 193 7.37 8.19 -8.78
N GLY A 194 6.49 9.04 -9.30
CA GLY A 194 6.53 9.52 -10.69
C GLY A 194 6.21 8.43 -11.72
N GLN A 195 5.39 7.45 -11.36
CA GLN A 195 5.05 6.30 -12.21
C GLN A 195 3.54 6.21 -12.46
N VAL A 196 3.16 5.42 -13.45
CA VAL A 196 1.76 5.13 -13.79
C VAL A 196 1.47 3.66 -13.52
N ALA A 197 0.34 3.40 -12.85
CA ALA A 197 -0.17 2.05 -12.65
C ALA A 197 -1.52 1.85 -13.32
N THR A 198 -1.71 0.66 -13.89
CA THR A 198 -3.03 0.10 -14.16
C THR A 198 -3.25 -1.11 -13.27
N HIS A 199 -4.51 -1.39 -12.92
CA HIS A 199 -4.85 -2.57 -12.14
C HIS A 199 -6.11 -3.24 -12.63
N ARG A 200 -6.22 -4.54 -12.36
CA ARG A 200 -7.41 -5.34 -12.59
C ARG A 200 -7.69 -6.20 -11.37
N LEU A 201 -8.92 -6.16 -10.86
CA LEU A 201 -9.37 -7.10 -9.83
C LEU A 201 -9.69 -8.43 -10.49
N THR A 202 -9.32 -9.52 -9.83
CA THR A 202 -9.54 -10.89 -10.31
C THR A 202 -10.27 -11.72 -9.27
N THR A 203 -11.04 -12.70 -9.74
CA THR A 203 -11.72 -13.69 -8.89
C THR A 203 -11.56 -15.05 -9.53
N SER A 204 -11.17 -16.05 -8.74
CA SER A 204 -11.01 -17.44 -9.17
C SER A 204 -11.54 -18.37 -8.09
N GLY A 205 -12.75 -18.90 -8.30
CA GLY A 205 -13.50 -19.54 -7.22
C GLY A 205 -13.79 -18.54 -6.10
N ASP A 206 -13.51 -18.92 -4.86
CA ASP A 206 -13.66 -18.06 -3.68
C ASP A 206 -12.44 -17.14 -3.43
N SER A 207 -11.39 -17.26 -4.24
CA SER A 207 -10.18 -16.44 -4.09
C SER A 207 -10.33 -15.09 -4.80
N HIS A 208 -10.04 -14.02 -4.07
CA HIS A 208 -9.98 -12.65 -4.58
C HIS A 208 -8.53 -12.23 -4.79
N GLY A 209 -8.25 -11.63 -5.93
CA GLY A 209 -6.90 -11.23 -6.34
C GLY A 209 -6.89 -9.91 -7.09
N CYS A 210 -5.68 -9.49 -7.48
CA CYS A 210 -5.51 -8.36 -8.38
C CYS A 210 -4.20 -8.45 -9.16
N ARG A 211 -4.18 -7.85 -10.35
CA ARG A 211 -2.97 -7.61 -11.13
C ARG A 211 -2.67 -6.12 -11.14
N TRP A 212 -1.39 -5.79 -10.98
CA TRP A 212 -0.86 -4.44 -11.14
C TRP A 212 0.22 -4.44 -12.22
N ASP A 213 0.14 -3.46 -13.10
CA ASP A 213 1.14 -3.19 -14.14
C ASP A 213 1.61 -1.74 -13.93
N VAL A 214 2.93 -1.57 -13.71
CA VAL A 214 3.56 -0.29 -13.39
C VAL A 214 4.57 0.07 -14.48
N VAL A 215 4.43 1.26 -15.04
CA VAL A 215 5.30 1.81 -16.07
C VAL A 215 5.88 3.14 -15.59
N ALA A 216 7.04 3.53 -16.14
CA ALA A 216 7.54 4.88 -15.95
C ALA A 216 6.52 5.87 -16.55
N SER A 217 6.33 7.03 -15.92
CA SER A 217 5.64 8.12 -16.61
C SER A 217 6.57 8.61 -17.73
N GLU A 218 6.02 8.88 -18.91
CA GLU A 218 6.82 9.57 -19.91
C GLU A 218 7.25 10.93 -19.34
N PRO A 219 8.50 11.37 -19.58
CA PRO A 219 8.89 12.72 -19.22
C PRO A 219 7.97 13.69 -19.94
N ASP A 220 7.42 14.64 -19.20
CA ASP A 220 6.55 15.69 -19.74
C ASP A 220 7.35 16.50 -20.76
N ASP A 221 7.15 16.23 -22.06
CA ASP A 221 7.74 16.97 -23.18
C ASP A 221 7.01 18.32 -23.36
N THR A 222 6.76 19.03 -22.26
CA THR A 222 6.48 20.45 -22.32
C THR A 222 7.83 21.17 -22.33
N GLY A 223 8.44 21.20 -23.51
CA GLY A 223 9.56 22.08 -23.80
C GLY A 223 9.25 23.53 -23.41
N ARG A 224 9.68 23.93 -22.22
CA ARG A 224 9.96 25.34 -21.92
C ARG A 224 11.41 25.58 -22.30
N VAL A 225 11.57 26.02 -23.54
CA VAL A 225 12.72 26.80 -23.97
C VAL A 225 12.54 28.18 -23.32
N GLU A 226 13.42 28.53 -22.39
CA GLU A 226 13.77 29.93 -22.12
C GLU A 226 15.03 30.28 -22.91
#